data_AF-A0A8T5AW53-F1
#
_entry.id   AF-A0A8T5AW53-F1
#
_cell.length_a   1.000
_cell.length_b   1.000
_cell.length_c   1.000
_cell.angle_alpha   90.00
_cell.angle_beta   90.00
_cell.angle_gamma   90.00
#
_symmetry.space_group_name_H-M   'P 1'
#
loop_
_entity.id
_entity.type
_entity.pdbx_description
1 polymer ?
#
loop_
_entity_poly.entity_id
_entity_poly.type
_entity_poly.pdbx_seq_one_letter_code
_entity_poly.pdbx_strand_id
1 'polypeptide(L)'
;MGYERALTALYLEDDERVAQVEFLQHTEFIAKVSGLNPFEHPREAQSLVFAKLDLDMTWLTYTPLEDFIARRYVNIETREDSWSKAYPTAWRKIMEIKSIDDILDFDPFEMWDIPSLEDLVEHFETIHKEYQSIYRGQLVPGGTYHTCLMWLIKMFGLDWTVKAAYINPKRFERLLERFGRLSLLEAKAWSKTNIKAFISHDDICSTRGPFFPVNWMRRYLFPWYNRIWRELKSKGIIVLFCTDGDIT
;
A
#
# COMPACT_ATOMS: atom_id res chain seq x y z
N MET A 1 -14.90 -8.32 -19.29
CA MET A 1 -16.11 -8.33 -18.43
C MET A 1 -15.75 -7.74 -17.09
N GLY A 2 -14.97 -8.41 -16.23
CA GLY A 2 -14.64 -7.85 -14.91
C GLY A 2 -13.83 -6.54 -14.93
N TYR A 3 -12.81 -6.44 -15.78
CA TYR A 3 -12.02 -5.21 -15.96
C TYR A 3 -12.88 -3.97 -16.29
N GLU A 4 -13.77 -4.09 -17.29
CA GLU A 4 -14.66 -2.99 -17.70
C GLU A 4 -15.69 -2.67 -16.62
N ARG A 5 -16.23 -3.68 -15.94
CA ARG A 5 -17.16 -3.47 -14.81
C ARG A 5 -16.47 -2.75 -13.64
N ALA A 6 -15.21 -3.07 -13.35
CA ALA A 6 -14.42 -2.33 -12.37
C ALA A 6 -14.25 -0.86 -12.78
N LEU A 7 -13.95 -0.57 -14.06
CA LEU A 7 -13.82 0.81 -14.53
C LEU A 7 -15.14 1.57 -14.47
N THR A 8 -16.23 0.95 -14.91
CA THR A 8 -17.59 1.50 -14.84
C THR A 8 -17.91 1.89 -13.40
N ALA A 9 -17.67 1.00 -12.44
CA ALA A 9 -17.86 1.28 -11.02
C ALA A 9 -16.93 2.41 -10.49
N LEU A 10 -15.67 2.43 -10.89
CA LEU A 10 -14.71 3.47 -10.48
C LEU A 10 -15.05 4.85 -11.05
N TYR A 11 -15.65 4.90 -12.23
CA TYR A 11 -16.13 6.14 -12.86
C TYR A 11 -17.55 6.52 -12.43
N LEU A 12 -18.15 5.74 -11.52
CA LEU A 12 -19.50 5.96 -10.98
C LEU A 12 -20.56 5.92 -12.08
N GLU A 13 -20.37 5.04 -13.06
CA GLU A 13 -21.30 4.76 -14.15
C GLU A 13 -22.22 3.58 -13.79
N ASP A 14 -23.39 3.51 -14.43
CA ASP A 14 -24.36 2.44 -14.21
C ASP A 14 -23.89 1.12 -14.88
N ASP A 15 -24.06 0.00 -14.18
CA ASP A 15 -23.82 -1.36 -14.68
C ASP A 15 -24.95 -2.29 -14.20
N GLU A 16 -25.19 -3.39 -14.91
CA GLU A 16 -26.19 -4.40 -14.51
C GLU A 16 -25.81 -5.12 -13.21
N ARG A 17 -24.50 -5.12 -12.85
CA ARG A 17 -23.99 -5.75 -11.63
C ARG A 17 -23.04 -4.82 -10.88
N VAL A 18 -23.17 -4.81 -9.55
CA VAL A 18 -22.22 -4.15 -8.64
C VAL A 18 -20.85 -4.83 -8.74
N ALA A 19 -19.81 -4.04 -9.02
CA ALA A 19 -18.44 -4.55 -9.08
C ALA A 19 -17.97 -5.09 -7.71
N GLN A 20 -17.20 -6.17 -7.73
CA GLN A 20 -16.75 -6.90 -6.54
C GLN A 20 -15.23 -6.98 -6.43
N VAL A 21 -14.76 -6.81 -5.20
CA VAL A 21 -13.35 -6.94 -4.79
C VAL A 21 -13.33 -7.76 -3.51
N GLU A 22 -12.44 -8.74 -3.45
CA GLU A 22 -12.34 -9.64 -2.29
C GLU A 22 -10.89 -9.84 -1.86
N PHE A 23 -10.69 -10.01 -0.55
CA PHE A 23 -9.39 -10.35 0.05
C PHE A 23 -9.20 -11.86 0.09
N LEU A 24 -8.81 -12.44 -1.05
CA LEU A 24 -8.67 -13.89 -1.17
C LEU A 24 -7.24 -14.35 -0.93
N GLN A 25 -6.94 -14.75 0.30
CA GLN A 25 -5.64 -15.34 0.64
C GLN A 25 -5.76 -16.72 1.31
N HIS A 26 -6.96 -17.26 1.53
CA HIS A 26 -7.11 -18.54 2.23
C HIS A 26 -6.51 -19.69 1.40
N THR A 27 -5.42 -20.29 1.90
CA THR A 27 -4.61 -21.24 1.12
C THR A 27 -5.42 -22.43 0.61
N GLU A 28 -6.19 -23.11 1.47
CA GLU A 28 -6.93 -24.31 1.07
C GLU A 28 -8.09 -24.01 0.10
N PHE A 29 -8.78 -22.89 0.29
CA PHE A 29 -9.82 -22.43 -0.63
C PHE A 29 -9.23 -22.14 -2.00
N ILE A 30 -8.09 -21.44 -2.06
CA ILE A 30 -7.40 -21.16 -3.32
C ILE A 30 -6.96 -22.45 -3.99
N ALA A 31 -6.36 -23.38 -3.26
CA ALA A 31 -5.96 -24.68 -3.81
C ALA A 31 -7.16 -25.45 -4.39
N LYS A 32 -8.26 -25.53 -3.63
CA LYS A 32 -9.48 -26.23 -4.03
C LYS A 32 -10.14 -25.62 -5.26
N VAL A 33 -10.27 -24.29 -5.29
CA VAL A 33 -10.98 -23.61 -6.38
C VAL A 33 -10.10 -23.50 -7.62
N SER A 34 -8.81 -23.22 -7.49
CA SER A 34 -7.90 -23.12 -8.65
C SER A 34 -7.56 -24.49 -9.25
N GLY A 35 -7.42 -25.52 -8.41
CA GLY A 35 -6.83 -26.81 -8.78
C GLY A 35 -5.30 -26.80 -8.84
N LEU A 36 -4.65 -25.72 -8.41
CA LEU A 36 -3.19 -25.55 -8.36
C LEU A 36 -2.68 -25.58 -6.91
N ASN A 37 -1.40 -25.87 -6.73
CA ASN A 37 -0.72 -25.74 -5.44
C ASN A 37 -0.32 -24.26 -5.20
N PRO A 38 -0.92 -23.55 -4.21
CA PRO A 38 -0.60 -22.15 -3.97
C PRO A 38 0.82 -21.91 -3.45
N PHE A 39 1.53 -22.94 -2.96
CA PHE A 39 2.93 -22.82 -2.57
C PHE A 39 3.89 -22.82 -3.77
N GLU A 40 3.51 -23.46 -4.87
CA GLU A 40 4.33 -23.54 -6.09
C GLU A 40 3.96 -22.43 -7.07
N HIS A 41 2.67 -22.16 -7.22
CA HIS A 41 2.12 -21.20 -8.19
C HIS A 41 1.21 -20.16 -7.52
N PRO A 42 1.70 -19.36 -6.55
CA PRO A 42 0.84 -18.53 -5.69
C PRO A 42 0.00 -17.53 -6.47
N ARG A 43 0.59 -16.80 -7.44
CA ARG A 43 -0.15 -15.76 -8.19
C ARG A 43 -1.11 -16.34 -9.21
N GLU A 44 -0.71 -17.42 -9.89
CA GLU A 44 -1.54 -18.10 -10.90
C GLU A 44 -2.73 -18.83 -10.24
N ALA A 45 -2.48 -19.52 -9.13
CA ALA A 45 -3.55 -20.13 -8.35
C ALA A 45 -4.57 -19.08 -7.90
N GLN A 46 -4.11 -17.95 -7.37
CA GLN A 46 -4.98 -16.85 -6.96
C GLN A 46 -5.75 -16.25 -8.14
N SER A 47 -5.11 -15.97 -9.28
CA SER A 47 -5.80 -15.37 -10.44
C SER A 47 -6.88 -16.27 -11.03
N LEU A 48 -6.68 -17.60 -11.02
CA LEU A 48 -7.72 -18.55 -11.42
C LEU A 48 -8.96 -18.49 -10.50
N VAL A 49 -8.78 -18.27 -9.20
CA VAL A 49 -9.89 -18.09 -8.27
C VAL A 49 -10.64 -16.79 -8.56
N PHE A 50 -9.92 -15.69 -8.77
CA PHE A 50 -10.53 -14.40 -9.14
C PHE A 50 -11.35 -14.51 -10.42
N ALA A 51 -10.85 -15.23 -11.43
CA ALA A 51 -11.57 -15.51 -12.66
C ALA A 51 -12.81 -16.40 -12.44
N LYS A 52 -12.69 -17.47 -11.64
CA LYS A 52 -13.82 -18.39 -11.35
C LYS A 52 -14.94 -17.74 -10.53
N LEU A 53 -14.60 -16.79 -9.66
CA LEU A 53 -15.56 -16.03 -8.87
C LEU A 53 -16.09 -14.78 -9.60
N ASP A 54 -15.61 -14.53 -10.82
CA ASP A 54 -15.95 -13.34 -11.62
C ASP A 54 -15.79 -12.03 -10.83
N LEU A 55 -14.63 -11.90 -10.17
CA LEU A 55 -14.22 -10.68 -9.48
C LEU A 55 -13.66 -9.63 -10.46
N ASP A 56 -13.72 -8.37 -10.07
CA ASP A 56 -13.57 -7.23 -10.99
C ASP A 56 -12.24 -6.52 -10.88
N MET A 57 -11.71 -6.38 -9.66
CA MET A 57 -10.44 -5.73 -9.41
C MET A 57 -9.67 -6.51 -8.34
N THR A 58 -8.35 -6.52 -8.46
CA THR A 58 -7.48 -7.06 -7.41
C THR A 58 -7.24 -6.03 -6.33
N TRP A 59 -7.15 -6.47 -5.07
CA TRP A 59 -6.63 -5.61 -4.01
C TRP A 59 -5.10 -5.66 -4.03
N LEU A 60 -4.47 -4.64 -4.61
CA LEU A 60 -3.01 -4.54 -4.73
C LEU A 60 -2.49 -3.28 -4.02
N THR A 61 -2.09 -3.43 -2.75
CA THR A 61 -1.32 -2.43 -1.98
C THR A 61 0.19 -2.70 -2.07
N TYR A 62 0.63 -3.41 -3.10
CA TYR A 62 2.06 -3.65 -3.30
C TYR A 62 2.80 -2.33 -3.48
N THR A 63 3.92 -2.16 -2.78
CA THR A 63 4.74 -0.95 -2.87
C THR A 63 6.06 -1.28 -3.56
N PRO A 64 6.18 -1.10 -4.89
CA PRO A 64 7.39 -1.52 -5.61
C PRO A 64 8.65 -0.75 -5.20
N LEU A 65 8.51 0.41 -4.55
CA LEU A 65 9.66 1.11 -3.95
C LEU A 65 10.38 0.24 -2.91
N GLU A 66 9.66 -0.67 -2.23
CA GLU A 66 10.28 -1.59 -1.28
C GLU A 66 11.31 -2.52 -1.93
N ASP A 67 11.21 -2.80 -3.22
CA ASP A 67 12.15 -3.71 -3.92
C ASP A 67 13.57 -3.14 -3.91
N PHE A 68 13.70 -1.82 -3.98
CA PHE A 68 15.00 -1.13 -3.96
C PHE A 68 15.61 -1.06 -2.56
N ILE A 69 14.77 -1.10 -1.52
CA ILE A 69 15.21 -1.00 -0.13
C ILE A 69 15.15 -2.34 0.59
N ALA A 70 14.74 -3.42 -0.08
CA ALA A 70 14.56 -4.74 0.51
C ALA A 70 15.82 -5.23 1.25
N ARG A 71 17.00 -4.95 0.68
CA ARG A 71 18.31 -5.27 1.27
C ARG A 71 18.61 -4.56 2.59
N ARG A 72 17.84 -3.53 2.95
CA ARG A 72 18.01 -2.78 4.19
C ARG A 72 17.24 -3.38 5.35
N TYR A 73 16.26 -4.23 5.08
CA TYR A 73 15.56 -4.95 6.13
C TYR A 73 16.50 -5.96 6.80
N VAL A 74 16.60 -5.87 8.12
CA VAL A 74 17.45 -6.73 8.95
C VAL A 74 16.70 -7.97 9.46
N ASN A 75 15.36 -7.93 9.45
CA ASN A 75 14.52 -9.04 9.89
C ASN A 75 13.15 -8.99 9.20
N ILE A 76 12.57 -10.16 8.95
CA ILE A 76 11.19 -10.35 8.48
C ILE A 76 10.49 -11.26 9.49
N GLU A 77 9.56 -10.69 10.24
CA GLU A 77 8.72 -11.41 11.19
C GLU A 77 7.43 -11.85 10.48
N THR A 78 7.32 -13.14 10.20
CA THR A 78 6.09 -13.74 9.67
C THR A 78 5.18 -14.15 10.82
N ARG A 79 3.91 -13.76 10.77
CA ARG A 79 2.93 -14.18 11.77
C ARG A 79 2.61 -15.67 11.62
N GLU A 80 3.00 -16.46 12.62
CA GLU A 80 2.71 -17.91 12.67
C GLU A 80 1.22 -18.21 12.79
N ASP A 81 0.43 -17.28 13.33
CA ASP A 81 -1.03 -17.34 13.44
C ASP A 81 -1.77 -16.80 12.21
N SER A 82 -1.04 -16.59 11.10
CA SER A 82 -1.65 -16.18 9.84
C SER A 82 -2.71 -17.19 9.38
N TRP A 83 -3.91 -16.70 9.08
CA TRP A 83 -5.01 -17.47 8.48
C TRP A 83 -4.67 -18.05 7.11
N SER A 84 -3.56 -17.60 6.50
CA SER A 84 -3.00 -18.12 5.27
C SER A 84 -1.55 -18.56 5.43
N LYS A 85 -1.26 -19.79 5.03
CA LYS A 85 0.10 -20.37 5.06
C LYS A 85 0.91 -20.04 3.81
N ALA A 86 0.25 -19.99 2.64
CA ALA A 86 0.90 -19.62 1.38
C ALA A 86 1.04 -18.10 1.19
N TYR A 87 0.26 -17.30 1.93
CA TYR A 87 0.28 -15.84 1.86
C TYR A 87 0.34 -15.25 3.28
N PRO A 88 1.41 -15.54 4.06
CA PRO A 88 1.49 -15.10 5.44
C PRO A 88 1.64 -13.58 5.52
N THR A 89 1.03 -12.97 6.54
CA THR A 89 1.35 -11.60 6.90
C THR A 89 2.78 -11.53 7.44
N ALA A 90 3.61 -10.70 6.82
CA ALA A 90 5.00 -10.51 7.18
C ALA A 90 5.28 -9.04 7.53
N TRP A 91 6.09 -8.83 8.56
CA TRP A 91 6.45 -7.52 9.07
C TRP A 91 7.96 -7.33 8.98
N ARG A 92 8.41 -6.35 8.21
CA ARG A 92 9.84 -6.13 7.95
C ARG A 92 10.40 -5.07 8.88
N LYS A 93 11.48 -5.39 9.58
CA LYS A 93 12.21 -4.48 10.47
C LYS A 93 13.47 -4.02 9.80
N ILE A 94 13.79 -2.73 9.90
CA ILE A 94 14.99 -2.16 9.28
C ILE A 94 16.12 -1.90 10.27
N MET A 95 15.78 -1.72 11.54
CA MET A 95 16.74 -1.48 12.59
C MET A 95 16.14 -1.87 13.94
N GLU A 96 17.02 -2.10 14.90
CA GLU A 96 16.65 -2.16 16.31
C GLU A 96 16.55 -0.72 16.85
N ILE A 97 15.40 -0.34 17.38
CA ILE A 97 15.14 0.99 17.94
C ILE A 97 15.54 0.97 19.41
N LYS A 98 16.50 1.81 19.79
CA LYS A 98 17.02 1.91 21.16
C LYS A 98 16.59 3.20 21.84
N SER A 99 16.29 4.22 21.05
CA SER A 99 15.92 5.55 21.55
C SER A 99 14.86 6.22 20.66
N ILE A 100 14.26 7.30 21.19
CA ILE A 100 13.39 8.18 20.40
C ILE A 100 14.20 8.96 19.35
N ASP A 101 15.47 9.24 19.62
CA ASP A 101 16.36 9.93 18.68
C ASP A 101 16.61 9.10 17.42
N ASP A 102 16.75 7.77 17.56
CA ASP A 102 16.89 6.83 16.43
C ASP A 102 15.74 6.97 15.41
N ILE A 103 14.54 7.28 15.91
CA ILE A 103 13.34 7.48 15.09
C ILE A 103 13.32 8.89 14.51
N LEU A 104 13.48 9.90 15.36
CA LEU A 104 13.30 11.31 15.00
C LEU A 104 14.37 11.83 14.04
N ASP A 105 15.58 11.26 14.10
CA ASP A 105 16.67 11.64 13.20
C ASP A 105 16.69 10.83 11.91
N PHE A 106 15.89 9.76 11.81
CA PHE A 106 15.81 8.91 10.64
C PHE A 106 15.49 9.71 9.37
N ASP A 107 16.35 9.58 8.35
CA ASP A 107 16.13 10.16 7.03
C ASP A 107 16.12 9.04 5.97
N PRO A 108 14.96 8.72 5.36
CA PRO A 108 14.90 7.69 4.32
C PRO A 108 15.72 8.06 3.09
N PHE A 109 16.00 9.33 2.80
CA PHE A 109 16.78 9.72 1.61
C PHE A 109 18.29 9.63 1.82
N GLU A 110 18.76 9.67 3.07
CA GLU A 110 20.17 9.41 3.40
C GLU A 110 20.39 7.92 3.66
N MET A 111 19.44 7.30 4.35
CA MET A 111 19.53 5.91 4.73
C MET A 111 19.25 4.99 3.57
N TRP A 112 18.31 5.30 2.67
CA TRP A 112 17.98 4.44 1.54
C TRP A 112 18.50 5.07 0.27
N ASP A 113 19.13 4.26 -0.58
CA ASP A 113 19.56 4.71 -1.91
C ASP A 113 18.32 4.82 -2.80
N ILE A 114 17.50 5.84 -2.53
CA ILE A 114 16.22 6.05 -3.22
C ILE A 114 16.51 6.26 -4.71
N PRO A 115 15.91 5.45 -5.60
CA PRO A 115 16.15 5.57 -7.04
C PRO A 115 15.65 6.91 -7.60
N SER A 116 16.07 7.21 -8.84
CA SER A 116 15.52 8.34 -9.57
C SER A 116 14.03 8.13 -9.87
N LEU A 117 13.33 9.21 -10.20
CA LEU A 117 11.92 9.11 -10.59
C LEU A 117 11.76 8.25 -11.85
N GLU A 118 12.68 8.38 -12.81
CA GLU A 118 12.69 7.64 -14.06
C GLU A 118 12.85 6.13 -13.81
N ASP A 119 13.79 5.74 -12.95
CA ASP A 119 13.99 4.32 -12.56
C ASP A 119 12.74 3.75 -11.87
N LEU A 120 12.11 4.54 -10.99
CA LEU A 120 10.87 4.13 -10.32
C LEU A 120 9.72 3.94 -11.32
N VAL A 121 9.58 4.83 -12.30
CA VAL A 121 8.54 4.69 -13.34
C VAL A 121 8.73 3.41 -14.14
N GLU A 122 9.95 3.15 -14.61
CA GLU A 122 10.25 1.94 -15.39
C GLU A 122 9.97 0.66 -14.58
N HIS A 123 10.39 0.63 -13.31
CA HIS A 123 10.14 -0.51 -12.43
C HIS A 123 8.65 -0.70 -12.15
N PHE A 124 7.93 0.38 -11.85
CA PHE A 124 6.50 0.33 -11.52
C PHE A 124 5.68 -0.14 -12.73
N GLU A 125 6.01 0.33 -13.93
CA GLU A 125 5.37 -0.16 -15.15
C GLU A 125 5.65 -1.64 -15.41
N THR A 126 6.88 -2.09 -15.18
CA THR A 126 7.27 -3.49 -15.40
C THR A 126 6.49 -4.39 -14.46
N ILE A 127 6.49 -4.09 -13.16
CA ILE A 127 5.71 -4.84 -12.17
C ILE A 127 4.22 -4.80 -12.49
N HIS A 128 3.67 -3.63 -12.81
CA HIS A 128 2.24 -3.54 -13.14
C HIS A 128 1.86 -4.40 -14.36
N LYS A 129 2.67 -4.36 -15.43
CA LYS A 129 2.49 -5.21 -16.62
C LYS A 129 2.51 -6.70 -16.27
N GLU A 130 3.43 -7.12 -15.42
CA GLU A 130 3.49 -8.52 -14.94
C GLU A 130 2.21 -8.92 -14.21
N TYR A 131 1.76 -8.12 -13.22
CA TYR A 131 0.53 -8.41 -12.49
C TYR A 131 -0.69 -8.40 -13.41
N GLN A 132 -0.82 -7.41 -14.28
CA GLN A 132 -1.94 -7.31 -15.22
C GLN A 132 -1.96 -8.49 -16.22
N SER A 133 -0.79 -9.03 -16.60
CA SER A 133 -0.68 -10.20 -17.47
C SER A 133 -1.16 -11.51 -16.81
N ILE A 134 -1.10 -11.58 -15.48
CA ILE A 134 -1.57 -12.70 -14.67
C ILE A 134 -3.08 -12.55 -14.40
N TYR A 135 -3.52 -11.35 -14.03
CA TYR A 135 -4.92 -11.02 -13.71
C TYR A 135 -5.66 -10.44 -14.91
N ARG A 136 -5.72 -11.20 -16.01
CA ARG A 136 -6.20 -10.70 -17.32
C ARG A 136 -7.67 -10.25 -17.33
N GLY A 137 -8.49 -10.83 -16.45
CA GLY A 137 -9.92 -10.54 -16.36
C GLY A 137 -10.26 -9.39 -15.41
N GLN A 138 -9.32 -9.00 -14.55
CA GLN A 138 -9.50 -8.02 -13.47
C GLN A 138 -8.73 -6.74 -13.77
N LEU A 139 -9.24 -5.62 -13.29
CA LEU A 139 -8.44 -4.42 -13.14
C LEU A 139 -7.35 -4.64 -12.09
N VAL A 140 -6.10 -4.40 -12.45
CA VAL A 140 -5.00 -4.30 -11.48
C VAL A 140 -4.72 -2.82 -11.20
N PRO A 141 -4.96 -2.33 -9.97
CA PRO A 141 -4.63 -0.96 -9.62
C PRO A 141 -3.12 -0.82 -9.37
N GLY A 142 -2.61 0.41 -9.38
CA GLY A 142 -1.38 0.71 -8.65
C GLY A 142 -1.67 0.80 -7.15
N GLY A 143 -0.64 0.94 -6.33
CA GLY A 143 -0.87 1.14 -4.90
C GLY A 143 0.38 1.37 -4.09
N THR A 144 0.15 1.63 -2.81
CA THR A 144 1.16 1.61 -1.76
C THR A 144 0.50 1.16 -0.46
N TYR A 145 1.21 0.36 0.34
CA TYR A 145 0.76 -0.07 1.67
C TYR A 145 1.07 1.00 2.73
N HIS A 146 1.98 1.92 2.45
CA HIS A 146 2.49 2.88 3.43
C HIS A 146 2.51 4.29 2.84
N THR A 147 1.36 4.96 2.85
CA THR A 147 1.31 6.40 2.63
C THR A 147 1.68 7.09 3.95
N CYS A 148 2.53 8.13 3.92
CA CYS A 148 2.80 9.02 5.06
C CYS A 148 2.96 8.36 6.45
N LEU A 149 1.89 8.30 7.26
CA LEU A 149 1.96 7.84 8.65
C LEU A 149 2.23 6.34 8.72
N MET A 150 1.67 5.56 7.80
CA MET A 150 1.86 4.11 7.78
C MET A 150 3.30 3.72 7.44
N TRP A 151 4.08 4.57 6.76
CA TRP A 151 5.54 4.38 6.71
C TRP A 151 6.12 4.37 8.13
N LEU A 152 5.80 5.37 8.95
CA LEU A 152 6.33 5.47 10.33
C LEU A 152 5.92 4.27 11.17
N ILE A 153 4.63 3.89 11.12
CA ILE A 153 4.10 2.75 11.86
C ILE A 153 4.77 1.45 11.40
N LYS A 154 4.94 1.24 10.09
CA LYS A 154 5.61 0.06 9.56
C LYS A 154 7.11 0.01 9.91
N MET A 155 7.79 1.15 9.90
CA MET A 155 9.22 1.20 10.15
C MET A 155 9.56 1.08 11.63
N PHE A 156 8.75 1.71 12.49
CA PHE A 156 9.07 1.91 13.89
C PHE A 156 8.13 1.20 14.86
N GLY A 157 6.95 0.79 14.40
CA GLY A 157 5.86 0.34 15.24
C GLY A 157 5.00 1.50 15.73
N LEU A 158 3.73 1.21 16.03
CA LEU A 158 2.74 2.22 16.46
C LEU A 158 3.17 2.92 17.75
N ASP A 159 3.54 2.16 18.79
CA ASP A 159 3.91 2.70 20.10
C ASP A 159 5.06 3.70 20.02
N TRP A 160 6.10 3.35 19.26
CA TRP A 160 7.27 4.20 19.06
C TRP A 160 6.93 5.45 18.25
N THR A 161 6.15 5.29 17.18
CA THR A 161 5.69 6.40 16.34
C THR A 161 4.88 7.42 17.16
N VAL A 162 3.92 6.93 17.96
CA VAL A 162 3.09 7.78 18.83
C VAL A 162 3.95 8.45 19.91
N LYS A 163 4.83 7.71 20.60
CA LYS A 163 5.74 8.29 21.60
C LYS A 163 6.61 9.41 21.01
N ALA A 164 7.20 9.19 19.84
CA ALA A 164 8.05 10.17 19.16
C ALA A 164 7.28 11.47 18.87
N ALA A 165 6.03 11.35 18.41
CA ALA A 165 5.17 12.47 18.13
C ALA A 165 4.82 13.31 19.37
N TYR A 166 4.58 12.67 20.52
CA TYR A 166 4.26 13.39 21.77
C TYR A 166 5.50 13.96 22.46
N ILE A 167 6.63 13.25 22.43
CA ILE A 167 7.87 13.68 23.10
C ILE A 167 8.50 14.88 22.37
N ASN A 168 8.52 14.87 21.03
CA ASN A 168 9.06 15.98 20.26
C ASN A 168 8.26 16.26 18.98
N PRO A 169 7.12 16.96 19.09
CA PRO A 169 6.23 17.22 17.95
C PRO A 169 6.93 17.89 16.76
N LYS A 170 7.87 18.81 17.03
CA LYS A 170 8.58 19.57 15.98
C LYS A 170 9.58 18.70 15.20
N ARG A 171 10.25 17.76 15.86
CA ARG A 171 11.11 16.79 15.18
C ARG A 171 10.28 15.75 14.43
N PHE A 172 9.18 15.31 15.04
CA PHE A 172 8.27 14.38 14.39
C PHE A 172 7.63 14.96 13.13
N GLU A 173 7.31 16.26 13.11
CA GLU A 173 6.84 16.95 11.90
C GLU A 173 7.85 16.85 10.75
N ARG A 174 9.15 17.02 11.03
CA ARG A 174 10.21 16.86 10.01
C ARG A 174 10.34 15.43 9.53
N LEU A 175 10.19 14.46 10.44
CA LEU A 175 10.17 13.05 10.09
C LEU A 175 8.96 12.72 9.19
N LEU A 176 7.77 13.22 9.53
CA LEU A 176 6.58 13.09 8.70
C LEU A 176 6.76 13.75 7.34
N GLU A 177 7.41 14.93 7.27
CA GLU A 177 7.73 15.58 6.00
C GLU A 177 8.62 14.70 5.12
N ARG A 178 9.65 14.05 5.67
CA ARG A 178 10.52 13.14 4.93
C ARG A 178 9.73 11.99 4.31
N PHE A 179 8.87 11.32 5.09
CA PHE A 179 8.03 10.25 4.56
C PHE A 179 6.91 10.75 3.64
N GLY A 180 6.39 11.95 3.86
CA GLY A 180 5.45 12.61 2.93
C GLY A 180 6.08 12.90 1.57
N ARG A 181 7.36 13.31 1.54
CA ARG A 181 8.13 13.47 0.30
C ARG A 181 8.38 12.13 -0.39
N LEU A 182 8.63 11.06 0.36
CA LEU A 182 8.80 9.72 -0.18
C LEU A 182 7.50 9.20 -0.82
N SER A 183 6.37 9.30 -0.11
CA SER A 183 5.05 8.94 -0.66
C SER A 183 4.67 9.80 -1.88
N LEU A 184 5.09 11.07 -1.90
CA LEU A 184 4.90 11.93 -3.08
C LEU A 184 5.74 11.47 -4.27
N LEU A 185 6.97 11.00 -4.04
CA LEU A 185 7.81 10.43 -5.10
C LEU A 185 7.17 9.16 -5.68
N GLU A 186 6.66 8.26 -4.84
CA GLU A 186 5.92 7.07 -5.28
C GLU A 186 4.69 7.44 -6.12
N ALA A 187 3.87 8.39 -5.65
CA ALA A 187 2.69 8.84 -6.39
C ALA A 187 3.05 9.49 -7.72
N LYS A 188 4.16 10.24 -7.79
CA LYS A 188 4.67 10.78 -9.06
C LYS A 188 5.08 9.68 -10.02
N ALA A 189 5.76 8.63 -9.55
CA ALA A 189 6.12 7.50 -10.38
C ALA A 189 4.87 6.80 -10.92
N TRP A 190 3.92 6.44 -10.05
CA TRP A 190 2.65 5.86 -10.45
C TRP A 190 1.84 6.76 -11.41
N SER A 191 1.85 8.08 -11.22
CA SER A 191 1.15 9.03 -12.10
C SER A 191 1.66 9.03 -13.55
N LYS A 192 2.88 8.53 -13.78
CA LYS A 192 3.50 8.42 -15.11
C LYS A 192 3.31 7.05 -15.74
N THR A 193 2.66 6.11 -15.04
CA THR A 193 2.31 4.77 -15.55
C THR A 193 0.91 4.78 -16.18
N ASN A 194 0.45 3.63 -16.69
CA ASN A 194 -0.85 3.47 -17.34
C ASN A 194 -1.98 2.96 -16.42
N ILE A 195 -1.78 2.96 -15.10
CA ILE A 195 -2.81 2.54 -14.13
C ILE A 195 -4.07 3.41 -14.22
N LYS A 196 -5.23 2.84 -13.85
CA LYS A 196 -6.52 3.57 -13.82
C LYS A 196 -6.97 3.93 -12.40
N ALA A 197 -6.59 3.10 -11.42
CA ALA A 197 -6.83 3.34 -10.02
C ALA A 197 -5.55 3.15 -9.21
N PHE A 198 -5.49 3.82 -8.06
CA PHE A 198 -4.39 3.74 -7.10
C PHE A 198 -4.95 3.53 -5.70
N ILE A 199 -4.53 2.47 -5.01
CA ILE A 199 -4.87 2.24 -3.61
C ILE A 199 -3.84 2.96 -2.73
N SER A 200 -4.28 3.98 -2.00
CA SER A 200 -3.50 4.70 -1.00
C SER A 200 -3.87 4.17 0.38
N HIS A 201 -2.99 3.37 0.98
CA HIS A 201 -3.19 2.83 2.32
C HIS A 201 -2.47 3.70 3.36
N ASP A 202 -3.19 4.14 4.40
CA ASP A 202 -2.62 4.81 5.57
C ASP A 202 -3.51 4.57 6.81
N ASP A 203 -3.07 3.70 7.72
CA ASP A 203 -3.80 3.43 8.96
C ASP A 203 -3.64 4.58 9.95
N ILE A 204 -4.57 5.54 9.86
CA ILE A 204 -4.63 6.69 10.79
C ILE A 204 -5.57 6.43 11.97
N CYS A 205 -6.31 5.32 11.93
CA CYS A 205 -7.31 4.94 12.92
C CYS A 205 -7.22 3.45 13.27
N SER A 206 -7.86 3.10 14.37
CA SER A 206 -8.15 1.72 14.78
C SER A 206 -9.64 1.60 15.10
N THR A 207 -10.06 0.43 15.58
CA THR A 207 -11.42 0.24 16.14
C THR A 207 -11.73 1.16 17.33
N ARG A 208 -10.71 1.82 17.92
CA ARG A 208 -10.86 2.81 18.99
C ARG A 208 -10.78 4.27 18.52
N GLY A 209 -10.82 4.49 17.20
CA GLY A 209 -10.71 5.81 16.58
C GLY A 209 -9.27 6.21 16.24
N PRO A 210 -9.03 7.51 15.97
CA PRO A 210 -7.77 8.00 15.41
C PRO A 210 -6.59 7.95 16.39
N PHE A 211 -5.42 7.59 15.85
CA PHE A 211 -4.16 7.58 16.63
C PHE A 211 -3.69 8.99 17.01
N PHE A 212 -4.10 10.00 16.23
CA PHE A 212 -3.72 11.40 16.41
C PHE A 212 -4.96 12.30 16.48
N PRO A 213 -4.89 13.44 17.20
CA PRO A 213 -5.99 14.41 17.19
C PRO A 213 -6.32 14.87 15.77
N VAL A 214 -7.61 14.93 15.41
CA VAL A 214 -8.07 15.33 14.07
C VAL A 214 -7.54 16.70 13.64
N ASN A 215 -7.48 17.66 14.57
CA ASN A 215 -6.91 18.99 14.31
C ASN A 215 -5.42 18.95 13.96
N TRP A 216 -4.68 18.01 14.54
CA TRP A 216 -3.27 17.78 14.19
C TRP A 216 -3.17 17.18 12.79
N MET A 217 -3.97 16.15 12.48
CA MET A 217 -3.97 15.52 11.15
C MET A 217 -4.34 16.51 10.04
N ARG A 218 -5.36 17.35 10.26
CA ARG A 218 -5.74 18.43 9.34
C ARG A 218 -4.60 19.41 9.05
N ARG A 219 -3.74 19.65 10.05
CA ARG A 219 -2.65 20.62 9.96
C ARG A 219 -1.38 20.02 9.34
N TYR A 220 -1.06 18.77 9.64
CA TYR A 220 0.25 18.19 9.33
C TYR A 220 0.22 16.98 8.40
N LEU A 221 -0.86 16.18 8.41
CA LEU A 221 -0.96 14.94 7.63
C LEU A 221 -1.78 15.11 6.35
N PHE A 222 -3.02 15.61 6.43
CA PHE A 222 -3.91 15.76 5.28
C PHE A 222 -3.38 16.69 4.18
N PRO A 223 -2.56 17.73 4.47
CA PRO A 223 -1.88 18.47 3.42
C PRO A 223 -0.97 17.60 2.54
N TRP A 224 -0.37 16.53 3.08
CA TRP A 224 0.38 15.56 2.29
C TRP A 224 -0.54 14.74 1.39
N TYR A 225 -1.65 14.21 1.90
CA TYR A 225 -2.64 13.50 1.07
C TYR A 225 -3.09 14.35 -0.12
N ASN A 226 -3.40 15.62 0.13
CA ASN A 226 -3.77 16.55 -0.95
C ASN A 226 -2.66 16.71 -2.00
N ARG A 227 -1.39 16.79 -1.59
CA ARG A 227 -0.26 16.89 -2.53
C ARG A 227 -0.09 15.60 -3.33
N ILE A 228 -0.07 14.46 -2.64
CA ILE A 228 0.14 13.11 -3.20
C ILE A 228 -0.97 12.76 -4.18
N TRP A 229 -2.23 12.83 -3.73
CA TRP A 229 -3.38 12.42 -4.54
C TRP A 229 -3.66 13.39 -5.69
N ARG A 230 -3.26 14.66 -5.58
CA ARG A 230 -3.38 15.60 -6.70
C ARG A 230 -2.49 15.21 -7.87
N GLU A 231 -1.29 14.68 -7.64
CA GLU A 231 -0.43 14.19 -8.74
C GLU A 231 -1.16 13.11 -9.54
N LEU A 232 -1.73 12.11 -8.85
CA LEU A 232 -2.49 11.01 -9.45
C LEU A 232 -3.77 11.51 -10.14
N LYS A 233 -4.60 12.29 -9.43
CA LYS A 233 -5.87 12.81 -9.96
C LYS A 233 -5.67 13.72 -11.17
N SER A 234 -4.57 14.48 -11.24
CA SER A 234 -4.24 15.32 -12.41
C SER A 234 -4.03 14.52 -13.70
N LYS A 235 -3.81 13.20 -13.58
CA LYS A 235 -3.66 12.25 -14.69
C LYS A 235 -4.91 11.41 -14.94
N GLY A 236 -6.01 11.71 -14.26
CA GLY A 236 -7.26 10.94 -14.36
C GLY A 236 -7.24 9.62 -13.61
N ILE A 237 -6.25 9.39 -12.73
CA ILE A 237 -6.17 8.18 -11.92
C ILE A 237 -7.10 8.33 -10.71
N ILE A 238 -7.98 7.36 -10.52
CA ILE A 238 -8.88 7.29 -9.36
C ILE A 238 -8.09 6.86 -8.12
N VAL A 239 -8.28 7.58 -7.00
CA VAL A 239 -7.62 7.26 -5.73
C VAL A 239 -8.61 6.58 -4.81
N LEU A 240 -8.28 5.36 -4.39
CA LEU A 240 -8.99 4.58 -3.37
C LEU A 240 -8.22 4.68 -2.07
N PHE A 241 -8.75 5.43 -1.09
CA PHE A 241 -8.11 5.56 0.22
C PHE A 241 -8.56 4.43 1.15
N CYS A 242 -7.60 3.79 1.82
CA CYS A 242 -7.85 2.73 2.79
C CYS A 242 -7.19 3.07 4.12
N THR A 243 -7.95 2.96 5.20
CA THR A 243 -7.50 3.07 6.59
C THR A 243 -8.34 2.11 7.42
N ASP A 244 -7.74 1.53 8.45
CA ASP A 244 -8.46 0.89 9.53
C ASP A 244 -9.38 1.88 10.27
N GLY A 245 -10.43 1.34 10.90
CA GLY A 245 -11.29 2.09 11.82
C GLY A 245 -12.25 3.08 11.17
N ASP A 246 -12.99 3.78 12.03
CA ASP A 246 -13.94 4.81 11.61
C ASP A 246 -13.29 6.20 11.69
N ILE A 247 -13.20 6.86 10.54
CA ILE A 247 -12.67 8.23 10.38
C ILE A 247 -13.78 9.29 10.21
N THR A 248 -15.06 8.89 10.33
CA THR A 248 -16.22 9.78 10.10
C THR A 248 -16.52 10.72 11.27
#